data_AF-A0A530BR53-F1
#
_entry.id   AF-A0A530BR53-F1
#
_cell.length_a   1.000
_cell.length_b   1.000
_cell.length_c   1.000
_cell.angle_alpha   90.00
_cell.angle_beta   90.00
_cell.angle_gamma   90.00
#
_symmetry.space_group_name_H-M   'P 1'
#
loop_
_entity.id
_entity.type
_entity.pdbx_description
1 polymer ?
#
loop_
_entity_poly.entity_id
_entity_poly.type
_entity_poly.pdbx_seq_one_letter_code
_entity_poly.pdbx_strand_id
1 'polypeptide(L)' 'MAEIGVFQKTESGYSGRIRTLLIDAELVLVPMTTSDGKAPDFRIHIGAPGGPEVGAAWKETGQTAGDYLSCRL' A
#
# COMPACT_ATOMS: atom_id res chain seq x y z
N MET A 1 -17.59 8.97 4.98
CA MET A 1 -16.25 8.93 4.35
C MET A 1 -16.33 7.94 3.20
N ALA A 2 -15.79 8.26 2.03
CA ALA A 2 -15.85 7.34 0.89
C ALA A 2 -14.77 6.28 1.02
N GLU A 3 -15.16 5.01 1.05
CA GLU A 3 -14.23 3.89 0.94
C GLU A 3 -13.94 3.66 -0.54
N ILE A 4 -12.67 3.76 -0.93
CA ILE A 4 -12.22 3.56 -2.31
C ILE A 4 -11.63 2.18 -2.54
N GLY A 5 -11.60 1.32 -1.53
CA GLY A 5 -10.99 0.01 -1.61
C GLY A 5 -10.76 -0.62 -0.25
N VAL A 6 -10.59 -1.95 -0.26
CA VAL A 6 -10.32 -2.75 0.94
C VAL A 6 -9.05 -3.54 0.72
N PHE A 7 -8.18 -3.54 1.73
CA PHE A 7 -6.95 -4.31 1.75
C PHE A 7 -7.01 -5.34 2.87
N GLN A 8 -6.59 -6.55 2.55
CA GLN A 8 -6.43 -7.65 3.49
C GLN A 8 -4.94 -7.89 3.73
N LYS A 9 -4.60 -8.15 4.99
CA LYS A 9 -3.26 -8.57 5.36
C LYS A 9 -3.02 -9.99 4.85
N THR A 10 -1.90 -10.18 4.16
CA THR A 10 -1.43 -11.47 3.65
C THR A 10 -0.12 -11.85 4.34
N GLU A 11 0.35 -13.08 4.15
CA GLU A 11 1.65 -13.51 4.69
C GLU A 11 2.82 -12.64 4.18
N SER A 12 2.69 -12.11 2.97
CA SER A 12 3.74 -11.33 2.30
C SER A 12 3.45 -9.83 2.24
N GLY A 13 2.53 -9.29 3.06
CA GLY A 13 2.22 -7.86 3.08
C GLY A 13 0.71 -7.58 3.09
N TYR A 14 0.23 -6.74 2.16
CA TYR A 14 -1.20 -6.47 1.99
C TYR A 14 -1.62 -6.65 0.54
N SER A 15 -2.85 -7.09 0.31
CA SER A 15 -3.44 -7.17 -1.03
C SER A 15 -4.86 -6.65 -0.99
N GLY A 16 -5.28 -5.96 -2.03
CA GLY A 16 -6.59 -5.34 -2.07
C GLY A 16 -6.93 -4.82 -3.44
N ARG A 17 -8.13 -4.24 -3.56
CA ARG A 17 -8.57 -3.59 -4.79
C ARG A 17 -8.98 -2.18 -4.48
N ILE A 18 -8.48 -1.24 -5.28
CA ILE A 18 -8.96 0.14 -5.28
C ILE A 18 -9.93 0.30 -6.44
N ARG A 19 -11.11 0.85 -6.14
CA ARG A 19 -12.12 1.23 -7.11
C ARG A 19 -12.54 2.67 -6.87
N THR A 20 -12.06 3.54 -7.75
CA THR A 20 -12.42 4.95 -7.84
C THR A 20 -13.25 5.19 -9.10
N LEU A 21 -13.55 6.46 -9.40
CA LEU A 21 -14.25 6.84 -10.62
C LEU A 21 -13.49 6.46 -11.91
N LEU A 22 -12.15 6.50 -11.88
CA LEU A 22 -11.30 6.32 -13.07
C LEU A 22 -10.40 5.10 -13.01
N ILE A 23 -10.12 4.59 -11.81
CA ILE A 23 -9.15 3.51 -11.59
C ILE A 23 -9.85 2.38 -10.86
N ASP A 24 -9.79 1.19 -11.45
CA ASP A 24 -10.20 -0.07 -10.83
C ASP A 24 -9.06 -1.07 -10.99
N ALA A 25 -8.28 -1.27 -9.93
CA ALA A 25 -7.05 -2.04 -9.97
C ALA A 25 -6.84 -2.84 -8.67
N GLU A 26 -6.34 -4.06 -8.83
CA GLU A 26 -5.83 -4.87 -7.73
C GLU A 26 -4.39 -4.43 -7.42
N LEU A 27 -4.11 -4.21 -6.15
CA LEU A 27 -2.82 -3.72 -5.65
C LEU A 27 -2.29 -4.64 -4.57
N VAL A 28 -0.99 -4.86 -4.59
CA VAL A 28 -0.26 -5.64 -3.59
C VAL A 28 0.84 -4.77 -2.99
N LEU A 29 0.82 -4.59 -1.67
CA LEU A 29 1.86 -3.93 -0.90
C LEU A 29 2.83 -5.00 -0.39
N VAL A 30 4.04 -4.99 -0.92
CA VAL A 30 5.11 -5.92 -0.56
C VAL A 30 6.07 -5.23 0.41
N PRO A 31 6.29 -5.75 1.63
CA PRO A 31 7.18 -5.16 2.60
C PRO A 31 8.61 -5.20 2.08
N MET A 32 9.35 -4.15 2.35
CA MET A 32 10.78 -4.12 2.12
C MET A 32 11.54 -4.04 3.44
N THR A 33 12.66 -4.75 3.49
CA THR A 33 13.63 -4.61 4.58
C THR A 33 14.37 -3.29 4.37
N THR A 34 13.87 -2.21 4.95
CA THR A 34 14.51 -0.90 4.91
C THR A 34 15.63 -0.83 5.94
N SER A 35 16.84 -0.46 5.51
CA SER A 35 17.99 -0.23 6.40
C SER A 35 18.20 1.25 6.73
N ASP A 36 17.50 2.14 6.03
CA ASP A 36 17.69 3.59 6.10
C ASP A 36 16.32 4.27 6.20
N GLY A 37 16.15 5.20 7.14
CA GLY A 37 14.84 5.79 7.50
C GLY A 37 14.15 6.61 6.40
N LYS A 38 14.75 6.72 5.21
CA LYS A 38 14.16 7.34 4.02
C LYS A 38 13.55 6.35 3.03
N ALA A 39 13.83 5.05 3.17
CA ALA A 39 13.30 4.04 2.27
C ALA A 39 11.84 3.70 2.64
N PRO A 40 11.00 3.32 1.66
CA PRO A 40 9.62 2.95 1.92
C PRO A 40 9.49 1.59 2.60
N ASP A 41 8.59 1.49 3.58
CA ASP A 41 8.26 0.23 4.25
C ASP A 41 7.63 -0.80 3.31
N PHE A 42 6.88 -0.34 2.30
CA PHE A 42 6.24 -1.21 1.31
C PHE A 42 6.40 -0.66 -0.11
N ARG A 43 6.52 -1.56 -1.09
CA ARG A 43 6.33 -1.26 -2.51
C ARG A 43 4.93 -1.67 -2.96
N ILE A 44 4.32 -0.86 -3.80
CA ILE A 44 2.97 -1.09 -4.32
C ILE A 44 3.10 -1.60 -5.75
N HIS A 45 2.55 -2.79 -5.99
CA HIS A 45 2.53 -3.44 -7.31
C HIS A 45 1.09 -3.61 -7.79
N ILE A 46 0.85 -3.48 -9.09
CA ILE A 46 -0.44 -3.86 -9.70
C ILE A 46 -0.52 -5.37 -9.88
N GLY A 47 -1.66 -5.95 -9.50
CA GLY A 47 -2.04 -7.34 -9.72
C GLY A 47 -1.39 -8.30 -8.73
N ALA A 48 -0.11 -8.60 -8.92
CA ALA A 48 0.60 -9.65 -8.19
C ALA A 48 1.90 -9.14 -7.56
N PRO A 49 2.42 -9.81 -6.50
CA PRO A 49 3.76 -9.54 -6.01
C PRO A 49 4.78 -9.75 -7.14
N GLY A 50 5.55 -8.70 -7.48
CA GLY A 50 6.46 -8.68 -8.62
C GLY A 50 5.86 -8.17 -9.94
N GLY A 51 4.60 -7.72 -9.93
CA GLY A 51 4.00 -6.96 -11.03
C GLY A 51 4.61 -5.56 -11.19
N PRO A 52 4.10 -4.74 -12.12
CA PRO A 52 4.58 -3.37 -12.30
C PRO A 52 4.50 -2.58 -11.00
N GLU A 53 5.61 -2.00 -10.57
CA GLU A 53 5.66 -1.10 -9.43
C GLU A 53 4.97 0.22 -9.81
N VAL A 54 4.02 0.64 -8.99
CA VAL A 54 3.21 1.86 -9.21
C VAL A 54 3.24 2.80 -8.02
N GLY A 55 4.05 2.50 -7.01
CA GLY A 55 4.12 3.35 -5.84
C GLY A 55 4.82 2.71 -4.67
N ALA A 56 4.75 3.41 -3.55
CA ALA A 56 5.34 2.98 -2.30
C ALA A 56 4.51 3.45 -1.11
N ALA A 57 4.66 2.78 0.04
CA ALA A 57 3.99 3.17 1.27
C ALA A 57 4.95 3.19 2.47
N TRP A 58 4.66 4.09 3.40
CA TRP A 58 5.38 4.26 4.66
C TRP A 58 4.43 4.01 5.83
N LYS A 59 4.94 3.38 6.88
CA LYS A 59 4.22 3.29 8.15
C LYS A 59 4.38 4.62 8.88
N GLU A 60 3.27 5.32 9.03
CA GLU A 60 3.23 6.58 9.77
C GLU A 60 2.19 6.48 10.89
N THR A 61 2.43 7.20 11.97
CA THR A 61 1.48 7.29 13.09
C THR A 61 0.99 8.73 13.20
N GLY A 62 -0.32 8.92 13.14
CA GLY A 62 -0.96 10.23 13.19
C GLY A 62 -1.70 10.43 14.49
N GLN A 63 -1.68 11.66 15.04
CA GLN A 63 -2.34 11.98 16.31
C GLN A 63 -3.84 11.63 16.34
N THR A 64 -4.52 11.70 15.19
CA THR A 64 -5.97 11.44 15.09
C THR A 64 -6.30 10.10 14.42
N ALA A 65 -5.39 9.58 13.59
CA ALA A 65 -5.63 8.38 12.78
C ALA A 65 -5.05 7.09 13.40
N GLY A 66 -4.15 7.20 14.37
CA GLY A 66 -3.37 6.05 14.85
C GLY A 66 -2.33 5.62 13.83
N ASP A 67 -2.04 4.32 13.76
CA ASP A 67 -1.12 3.74 12.79
C ASP A 67 -1.78 3.58 11.42
N TYR A 68 -1.19 4.18 10.38
CA TYR A 68 -1.67 4.10 9.02
C TYR A 68 -0.53 3.91 8.03
N LEU A 69 -0.89 3.51 6.80
CA LEU A 69 0.04 3.46 5.67
C LEU A 69 -0.17 4.68 4.80
N SER A 70 0.88 5.49 4.71
CA SER A 70 0.95 6.65 3.83
C SER A 70 1.37 6.16 2.45
N CYS A 71 0.41 5.98 1.55
CA CYS A 71 0.65 5.49 0.19
C CYS A 71 0.92 6.66 -0.77
N ARG A 72 1.94 6.54 -1.61
CA ARG A 72 2.22 7.43 -2.75
C ARG A 72 2.22 6.59 -4.03
N LEU A 73 1.30 6.89 -4.93
CA LEU A 73 1.14 6.31 -6.27
C LEU A 73 1.68 7.29 -7.32
#